data_AF-A0A3D5EBJ4-F1
#
_entry.id   AF-A0A3D5EBJ4-F1
#
_cell.length_a   1.000
_cell.length_b   1.000
_cell.length_c   1.000
_cell.angle_alpha   90.00
_cell.angle_beta   90.00
_cell.angle_gamma   90.00
#
_symmetry.space_group_name_H-M   'P 1'
#
loop_
_entity.id
_entity.type
_entity.pdbx_description
1 polymer ?
#
loop_
_entity_poly.entity_id
_entity_poly.type
_entity_poly.pdbx_seq_one_letter_code
_entity_poly.pdbx_strand_id
1 'polypeptide(L)'
;TVTEIYDYMRLLWARIGRPHCPTCDRPIERQTVQQIVDATLGYPSGSRLLLLAPLTRAKKGEHIRLLEEARRQGFVRVRVDGEVFDLDEPISLEKNRRHDIDVVVDRVVVPDPGAEGASLRL
;
A
#
# COMPACT_ATOMS: atom_id res chain seq x y z
N THR A 1 -19.56 25.66 -6.49
CA THR A 1 -20.68 24.91 -5.90
C THR A 1 -20.97 25.48 -4.52
N VAL A 2 -21.96 26.38 -4.41
CA VAL A 2 -22.08 27.37 -3.31
C VAL A 2 -22.75 26.82 -2.04
N THR A 3 -23.07 25.53 -1.97
CA THR A 3 -23.65 24.91 -0.77
C THR A 3 -22.72 23.80 -0.25
N GLU A 4 -22.27 23.92 1.00
CA GLU A 4 -21.46 22.92 1.72
C GLU A 4 -22.19 21.57 1.93
N ILE A 5 -23.39 21.40 1.36
CA ILE A 5 -24.22 20.19 1.39
C ILE A 5 -23.38 18.94 1.08
N TYR A 6 -22.52 18.98 0.06
CA TYR A 6 -21.67 17.82 -0.28
C TYR A 6 -20.70 17.44 0.84
N ASP A 7 -20.13 18.43 1.54
CA ASP A 7 -19.22 18.19 2.66
C ASP A 7 -19.95 17.60 3.87
N TYR A 8 -21.16 18.10 4.17
CA TYR A 8 -22.02 17.53 5.20
C TYR A 8 -22.43 16.09 4.88
N MET A 9 -22.83 15.84 3.64
CA MET A 9 -23.19 14.51 3.16
C MET A 9 -22.01 13.54 3.25
N ARG A 10 -20.80 13.98 2.87
CA ARG A 10 -19.57 13.18 3.01
C ARG A 10 -19.30 12.80 4.46
N LEU A 11 -19.46 13.73 5.41
CA LEU A 11 -19.31 13.46 6.83
C LEU A 11 -20.38 12.51 7.38
N LEU A 12 -21.63 12.66 6.93
CA LEU A 12 -22.74 11.78 7.31
C LEU A 12 -22.43 10.34 6.91
N TRP A 13 -22.13 10.09 5.62
CA TRP A 13 -21.84 8.74 5.15
C TRP A 13 -20.54 8.16 5.71
N ALA A 14 -19.52 8.98 5.96
CA ALA A 14 -18.31 8.49 6.62
C ALA A 14 -18.57 7.99 8.06
N ARG A 15 -19.59 8.53 8.75
CA ARG A 15 -19.92 8.16 10.13
C ARG A 15 -20.93 7.03 10.26
N ILE A 16 -21.97 7.03 9.43
CA ILE A 16 -23.09 6.07 9.56
C ILE A 16 -23.32 5.21 8.32
N GLY A 17 -22.57 5.44 7.24
CA GLY A 17 -22.68 4.66 6.01
C GLY A 17 -22.21 3.22 6.23
N ARG A 18 -22.96 2.27 5.65
CA ARG A 18 -22.57 0.87 5.59
C ARG A 18 -21.99 0.59 4.20
N PRO A 19 -20.67 0.37 4.06
CA PRO A 19 -20.06 0.15 2.77
C PRO A 19 -20.47 -1.24 2.22
N HIS A 20 -20.84 -1.29 0.94
CA HIS A 20 -21.17 -2.52 0.23
C HIS A 20 -20.28 -2.66 -1.02
N CYS A 21 -20.01 -3.90 -1.43
CA CYS A 21 -19.23 -4.17 -2.63
C CYS A 21 -20.04 -3.80 -3.89
N PRO A 22 -19.50 -3.00 -4.83
CA PRO A 22 -20.24 -2.57 -6.02
C PRO A 22 -20.58 -3.71 -6.98
N THR A 23 -19.86 -4.84 -6.91
CA THR A 23 -20.04 -5.98 -7.83
C THR A 23 -21.01 -7.02 -7.28
N CYS A 24 -21.03 -7.24 -5.96
CA CYS A 24 -21.78 -8.34 -5.35
C CYS A 24 -22.72 -7.93 -4.22
N ASP A 25 -22.82 -6.62 -3.92
CA ASP A 25 -23.72 -6.03 -2.92
C ASP A 25 -23.57 -6.57 -1.48
N ARG A 26 -22.50 -7.32 -1.21
CA ARG A 26 -22.21 -7.80 0.16
C ARG A 26 -21.64 -6.67 1.01
N PRO A 27 -21.97 -6.61 2.32
CA PRO A 27 -21.34 -5.69 3.26
C PRO A 27 -19.82 -5.86 3.28
N ILE A 28 -19.09 -4.74 3.30
CA ILE A 28 -17.63 -4.76 3.44
C ILE A 28 -17.28 -4.89 4.92
N GLU A 29 -16.56 -5.96 5.25
CA GLU A 29 -16.14 -6.29 6.61
C GLU A 29 -14.63 -6.25 6.76
N ARG A 30 -14.16 -6.26 8.02
CA ARG A 30 -12.73 -6.33 8.32
C ARG A 30 -12.20 -7.71 7.94
N GLN A 31 -11.07 -7.73 7.25
CA GLN A 31 -10.35 -8.96 6.94
C GLN A 31 -9.31 -9.27 8.01
N THR A 32 -9.18 -10.54 8.34
CA THR A 32 -8.09 -11.06 9.18
C THR A 32 -6.78 -11.11 8.39
N VAL A 33 -5.65 -11.15 9.10
CA VAL A 33 -4.33 -11.31 8.48
C VAL A 33 -4.30 -12.59 7.63
N GLN A 34 -4.86 -13.69 8.13
CA GLN A 34 -4.92 -14.96 7.40
C GLN A 34 -5.68 -14.83 6.07
N GLN A 35 -6.85 -14.18 6.06
CA GLN A 35 -7.61 -13.95 4.82
C GLN A 35 -6.83 -13.12 3.79
N ILE A 36 -6.02 -12.17 4.24
CA ILE A 36 -5.16 -11.36 3.34
C ILE A 36 -4.04 -12.24 2.76
N VAL A 37 -3.42 -13.09 3.59
CA VAL A 37 -2.39 -14.05 3.15
C VAL A 37 -2.99 -15.02 2.13
N ASP A 38 -4.14 -15.62 2.43
CA ASP A 38 -4.83 -16.57 1.55
C ASP A 38 -5.17 -15.92 0.19
N ALA A 39 -5.68 -14.68 0.21
CA ALA A 39 -5.95 -13.93 -1.01
C ALA A 39 -4.68 -13.63 -1.82
N THR A 40 -3.56 -13.38 -1.14
CA THR A 40 -2.25 -13.14 -1.78
C THR A 40 -1.68 -14.41 -2.40
N LEU A 41 -1.90 -15.57 -1.78
CA LEU A 41 -1.52 -16.88 -2.32
C LEU A 41 -2.43 -17.35 -3.47
N GLY A 42 -3.62 -16.75 -3.61
CA GLY A 42 -4.55 -17.02 -4.72
C GLY A 42 -4.14 -16.46 -6.08
N TYR A 43 -3.05 -15.69 -6.17
CA TYR A 43 -2.49 -15.24 -7.45
C TYR A 43 -1.88 -16.41 -8.25
N PRO A 44 -1.70 -16.29 -9.57
CA PRO A 44 -1.08 -17.34 -10.38
C PRO A 44 0.33 -17.70 -9.87
N SER A 45 0.66 -19.00 -9.83
CA SER A 45 2.00 -19.46 -9.42
C SER A 45 3.11 -18.84 -10.25
N GLY A 46 4.24 -18.54 -9.61
CA GLY A 46 5.35 -17.82 -10.20
C GLY A 46 5.15 -16.29 -10.29
N SER A 47 3.98 -15.76 -9.91
CA SER A 47 3.77 -14.32 -9.82
C SER A 47 4.75 -13.68 -8.85
N ARG A 48 5.41 -12.60 -9.29
CA ARG A 48 6.34 -11.81 -8.47
C ARG A 48 5.59 -10.62 -7.90
N LEU A 49 5.49 -10.55 -6.58
CA LEU A 49 4.75 -9.51 -5.87
C LEU A 49 5.72 -8.67 -5.04
N LEU A 50 5.47 -7.36 -4.98
CA LEU A 50 6.12 -6.46 -4.03
C LEU A 50 5.18 -6.26 -2.84
N LEU A 51 5.64 -6.60 -1.64
CA LEU A 51 4.94 -6.27 -0.41
C LEU A 51 5.29 -4.83 -0.02
N LEU A 52 4.29 -3.96 -0.03
CA LEU A 52 4.48 -2.52 0.13
C LEU A 52 3.78 -2.01 1.39
N ALA A 53 4.49 -1.20 2.17
CA ALA A 53 3.93 -0.51 3.32
C ALA A 53 3.80 1.00 3.00
N PRO A 54 2.58 1.56 2.94
CA PRO A 54 2.40 2.98 2.67
C PRO A 54 2.86 3.85 3.83
N LEU A 55 3.87 4.69 3.59
CA LEU A 55 4.33 5.68 4.57
C LEU A 55 3.56 7.01 4.44
N THR A 56 3.28 7.43 3.19
CA THR A 56 2.48 8.63 2.94
C THR A 56 1.63 8.47 1.68
N ARG A 57 0.45 9.09 1.69
CA ARG A 57 -0.49 9.10 0.56
C ARG A 57 -0.91 10.51 0.21
N ALA A 58 -0.73 10.90 -1.05
CA ALA A 58 -1.14 12.16 -1.64
C ALA A 58 -0.78 13.42 -0.82
N LYS A 59 0.37 13.40 -0.12
CA LYS A 59 0.84 14.51 0.71
C LYS A 59 1.91 15.32 -0.02
N LYS A 60 1.83 16.65 0.11
CA LYS A 60 2.85 17.56 -0.40
C LYS A 60 4.09 17.55 0.48
N GLY A 61 5.26 17.76 -0.12
CA GLY A 61 6.51 17.94 0.59
C GLY A 61 7.65 17.11 0.03
N GLU A 62 8.86 17.41 0.49
CA GLU A 62 10.08 16.72 0.06
C GLU A 62 10.29 15.39 0.82
N HIS A 63 9.56 15.19 1.92
CA HIS A 63 9.54 13.97 2.75
C HIS A 63 10.92 13.46 3.22
N ILE A 64 11.93 14.32 3.29
CA ILE A 64 13.32 13.98 3.67
C ILE A 64 13.38 13.18 4.97
N ARG A 65 12.72 13.67 6.04
CA ARG A 65 12.71 12.98 7.35
C ARG A 65 12.10 11.58 7.29
N LEU A 66 11.07 11.40 6.46
CA LEU A 66 10.38 10.12 6.29
C LEU A 66 11.26 9.11 5.55
N LEU A 67 12.00 9.56 4.53
CA LEU A 67 12.98 8.73 3.82
C LEU A 67 14.18 8.37 4.71
N GLU A 68 14.68 9.34 5.50
CA GLU A 68 15.75 9.09 6.47
C GLU A 68 15.33 8.08 7.55
N GLU A 69 14.10 8.17 8.05
CA GLU A 69 13.57 7.24 9.04
C GLU A 69 13.42 5.83 8.47
N ALA A 70 12.92 5.70 7.23
CA ALA A 70 12.89 4.42 6.53
C ALA A 70 14.29 3.81 6.39
N ARG A 71 15.29 4.62 6.02
CA ARG A 71 16.69 4.19 5.93
C ARG A 71 17.25 3.75 7.28
N ARG A 72 16.95 4.48 8.37
CA ARG A 72 17.37 4.13 9.74
C ARG A 72 16.73 2.84 10.24
N GLN A 73 15.50 2.53 9.79
CA GLN A 73 14.83 1.27 10.08
C GLN A 73 15.41 0.08 9.27
N GLY A 74 16.38 0.33 8.39
CA GLY A 74 17.10 -0.71 7.64
C GLY A 74 16.42 -1.10 6.33
N PHE A 75 15.44 -0.34 5.86
CA PHE A 75 14.86 -0.57 4.54
C PHE A 75 15.82 -0.10 3.45
N VAL A 76 15.89 -0.89 2.37
CA VAL A 76 16.79 -0.63 1.23
C VAL A 76 16.06 0.08 0.09
N ARG A 77 14.76 -0.19 -0.10
CA ARG A 77 14.00 0.31 -1.26
C ARG A 77 12.71 0.99 -0.86
N VAL A 78 12.38 1.99 -1.65
CA VAL A 78 11.16 2.77 -1.55
C VAL A 78 10.54 2.89 -2.93
N ARG A 79 9.21 2.82 -3.02
CA ARG A 79 8.46 3.16 -4.21
C ARG A 79 7.86 4.54 -4.04
N VAL A 80 8.28 5.49 -4.87
CA VAL A 80 7.76 6.87 -4.89
C VAL A 80 7.02 7.10 -6.20
N ASP A 81 5.77 7.53 -6.11
CA ASP A 81 4.91 7.84 -7.26
C ASP A 81 4.83 6.71 -8.32
N GLY A 82 4.97 5.46 -7.87
CA GLY A 82 4.93 4.26 -8.71
C GLY A 82 6.29 3.73 -9.14
N GLU A 83 7.36 4.50 -8.98
CA GLU A 83 8.73 4.11 -9.36
C GLU A 83 9.54 3.66 -8.14
N VAL A 84 10.37 2.63 -8.30
CA VAL A 84 11.18 2.07 -7.20
C VAL A 84 12.57 2.68 -7.21
N PHE A 85 12.99 3.22 -6.07
CA PHE A 85 14.29 3.84 -5.83
C PHE A 85 15.03 3.09 -4.71
N ASP A 86 16.35 3.17 -4.75
CA ASP A 86 17.22 2.77 -3.65
C ASP A 86 17.30 3.90 -2.61
N LEU A 87 17.15 3.58 -1.33
CA LEU A 87 17.21 4.54 -0.23
C LEU A 87 18.64 5.02 0.06
N ASP A 88 19.66 4.32 -0.46
CA ASP A 88 21.05 4.77 -0.36
C ASP A 88 21.41 5.84 -1.40
N GLU A 89 20.61 5.97 -2.46
CA GLU A 89 20.76 7.01 -3.47
C GLU A 89 20.03 8.30 -3.05
N PRO A 90 20.50 9.48 -3.51
CA PRO A 90 19.83 10.74 -3.20
C PRO A 90 18.48 10.83 -3.94
N ILE A 91 17.39 10.77 -3.19
CA ILE A 91 16.03 10.95 -3.70
C ILE A 91 15.60 12.40 -3.41
N SER A 92 15.33 13.17 -4.47
CA SER A 92 14.83 14.54 -4.37
C SER A 92 13.38 14.62 -4.84
N LEU A 93 12.50 15.11 -3.97
CA LEU A 93 11.06 15.25 -4.25
C LEU A 93 10.66 16.73 -4.27
N GLU A 94 9.69 17.07 -5.09
CA GLU A 94 9.21 18.45 -5.23
C GLU A 94 8.30 18.85 -4.07
N LYS A 95 8.70 19.86 -3.29
CA LYS A 95 7.95 20.36 -2.12
C LYS A 95 6.47 20.65 -2.39
N ASN A 96 6.14 21.17 -3.57
CA ASN A 96 4.79 21.63 -3.92
C ASN A 96 3.90 20.56 -4.56
N ARG A 97 4.47 19.40 -4.91
CA ARG A 97 3.78 18.29 -5.54
C ARG A 97 3.35 17.27 -4.48
N ARG A 98 2.22 16.60 -4.74
CA ARG A 98 1.74 15.50 -3.89
C ARG A 98 2.46 14.23 -4.29
N HIS A 99 2.92 13.48 -3.29
CA HIS A 99 3.63 12.24 -3.48
C HIS A 99 2.95 11.09 -2.74
N ASP A 100 3.06 9.90 -3.32
CA ASP A 100 2.76 8.61 -2.70
C ASP A 100 4.08 7.89 -2.44
N ILE A 101 4.36 7.52 -1.19
CA ILE A 101 5.61 6.87 -0.79
C ILE A 101 5.27 5.58 -0.07
N ASP A 102 5.74 4.47 -0.62
CA ASP A 102 5.62 3.12 -0.06
C ASP A 102 7.01 2.54 0.20
N VAL A 103 7.26 1.95 1.37
CA VAL A 103 8.47 1.15 1.57
C VAL A 103 8.29 -0.25 1.00
N VAL A 104 9.33 -0.77 0.36
CA VAL A 104 9.36 -2.18 -0.07
C VAL A 104 9.78 -3.02 1.11
N VAL A 105 8.81 -3.72 1.71
CA VAL A 105 9.02 -4.57 2.88
C VAL A 105 9.57 -5.93 2.45
N ASP A 106 9.01 -6.50 1.39
CA ASP A 106 9.39 -7.83 0.92
C ASP A 106 9.13 -8.00 -0.59
N ARG A 107 9.77 -9.01 -1.18
CA ARG A 107 9.62 -9.42 -2.57
C ARG A 107 9.29 -10.91 -2.58
N VAL A 108 8.04 -11.24 -2.78
CA VAL A 108 7.56 -12.62 -2.69
C VAL A 108 7.27 -13.18 -4.08
N VAL A 109 7.54 -14.47 -4.25
CA VAL A 109 7.12 -15.23 -5.42
C VAL A 109 6.03 -16.19 -4.96
N VAL A 110 4.88 -16.16 -5.63
CA VAL A 110 3.78 -17.06 -5.30
C VAL A 110 4.21 -18.49 -5.59
N PRO A 111 4.20 -19.39 -4.58
CA PRO A 111 4.70 -20.76 -4.75
C PRO A 111 3.79 -21.60 -5.65
N ASP A 112 4.33 -22.71 -6.14
CA ASP A 112 3.53 -23.72 -6.82
C ASP A 112 2.64 -24.46 -5.81
N PRO A 113 1.38 -24.79 -6.15
CA PRO A 113 0.40 -25.40 -5.26
C PRO A 113 0.75 -26.82 -4.75
N GLY A 114 1.89 -27.38 -5.15
CA GLY A 114 2.43 -28.65 -4.68
C GLY A 114 3.79 -28.56 -3.97
N ALA A 115 4.31 -27.34 -3.73
CA ALA A 115 5.58 -27.14 -3.05
C ALA A 115 5.39 -27.10 -1.52
N GLU A 116 5.08 -28.24 -0.91
CA GLU A 116 5.24 -28.39 0.54
C GLU A 116 6.72 -28.18 0.90
N GLY A 117 7.04 -27.03 1.49
CA GLY A 117 8.39 -26.67 1.91
C GLY A 117 9.15 -25.68 1.02
N ALA A 118 8.48 -24.94 0.13
CA ALA A 118 9.12 -23.78 -0.50
C ALA A 118 9.31 -22.66 0.53
N SER A 119 10.45 -22.71 1.23
CA SER A 119 11.06 -21.54 1.88
C SER A 119 10.85 -20.34 0.96
N LEU A 120 10.15 -19.32 1.48
CA LEU A 120 10.12 -17.97 0.92
C LEU A 120 11.59 -17.57 0.77
N ARG A 121 12.17 -17.76 -0.42
CA ARG A 121 13.57 -17.46 -0.65
C ARG A 121 13.73 -15.94 -0.66
N LEU A 122 14.33 -15.46 0.43
CA LEU A 122 14.81 -14.09 0.68
C LEU A 122 15.76 -13.62 -0.43
#